data_AF-A0A8J3YM22-F1
#
_entry.id   AF-A0A8J3YM22-F1
#
_cell.length_a   1.000
_cell.length_b   1.000
_cell.length_c   1.000
_cell.angle_alpha   90.00
_cell.angle_beta   90.00
_cell.angle_gamma   90.00
#
_symmetry.space_group_name_H-M   'P 1'
#
loop_
_entity.id
_entity.type
_entity.pdbx_description
1 polymer ?
#
loop_
_entity_poly.entity_id
_entity_poly.type
_entity_poly.pdbx_seq_one_letter_code
_entity_poly.pdbx_strand_id
1 'polypeptide(L)'
;MKFTAAAGRARRVAAGLGLAVALVSAMLVGVPAAHAAPSEPTRATDSGAAADRAARVQKAYRIQPDGSAQEVSPTTDFSAAATPYALILYPAYESDCFAREMCIWTGDYYSGYGVFMGGDYAWCQGWRFENTVFQDHTWSIWNRVTGGPSSIWNRFSDGSYRYTKYGLLQSGYKHATRFSLIMDAWAFDPANNCTSLNLAHI
;
A
#
# COMPACT_ATOMS: atom_id res chain seq x y z
N MET A 1 -56.10 1.97 -36.88
CA MET A 1 -57.33 2.37 -36.16
C MET A 1 -57.06 2.28 -34.67
N LYS A 2 -57.33 3.37 -33.93
CA LYS A 2 -57.17 3.51 -32.47
C LYS A 2 -58.33 2.83 -31.75
N PHE A 3 -58.09 2.21 -30.59
CA PHE A 3 -59.02 2.23 -29.45
C PHE A 3 -58.24 2.16 -28.12
N THR A 4 -58.44 3.18 -27.30
CA THR A 4 -58.08 3.36 -25.89
C THR A 4 -59.21 2.92 -24.98
N ALA A 5 -58.91 2.44 -23.75
CA ALA A 5 -59.68 2.54 -22.49
C ALA A 5 -59.22 1.42 -21.52
N ALA A 6 -59.24 1.51 -20.19
CA ALA A 6 -59.57 2.58 -19.25
C ALA A 6 -59.09 2.16 -17.84
N ALA A 7 -58.97 3.16 -16.97
CA ALA A 7 -58.60 3.08 -15.56
C ALA A 7 -59.65 2.36 -14.68
N GLY A 8 -59.18 1.70 -13.61
CA GLY A 8 -60.00 1.04 -12.59
C GLY A 8 -59.61 1.43 -11.16
N ARG A 9 -60.31 2.45 -10.65
CA ARG A 9 -60.70 2.80 -9.27
C ARG A 9 -59.94 2.27 -8.03
N ALA A 10 -59.63 3.25 -7.18
CA ALA A 10 -59.32 3.15 -5.76
C ALA A 10 -60.46 2.58 -4.89
N ARG A 11 -60.08 1.93 -3.78
CA ARG A 11 -60.89 1.81 -2.55
C ARG A 11 -59.99 1.97 -1.32
N ARG A 12 -60.32 2.98 -0.51
CA ARG A 12 -59.85 3.20 0.87
C ARG A 12 -60.59 2.25 1.81
N VAL A 13 -59.92 1.61 2.79
CA VAL A 13 -60.58 1.16 4.04
C VAL A 13 -59.58 1.15 5.22
N ALA A 14 -60.04 1.74 6.31
CA ALA A 14 -59.79 1.50 7.74
C ALA A 14 -58.46 1.87 8.41
N ALA A 15 -58.60 2.85 9.30
CA ALA A 15 -57.85 3.03 10.52
C ALA A 15 -57.92 1.79 11.43
N GLY A 16 -56.81 1.49 12.10
CA GLY A 16 -56.74 0.60 13.24
C GLY A 16 -55.81 1.21 14.27
N LEU A 17 -56.39 1.75 15.34
CA LEU A 17 -55.72 2.02 16.60
C LEU A 17 -55.12 0.71 17.12
N GLY A 18 -53.81 0.70 17.37
CA GLY A 18 -53.09 -0.41 18.00
C GLY A 18 -52.06 0.15 18.97
N LEU A 19 -52.52 0.46 20.18
CA LEU A 19 -51.71 0.81 21.33
C LEU A 19 -50.87 -0.43 21.71
N ALA A 20 -49.56 -0.39 21.48
CA ALA A 20 -48.63 -1.39 21.98
C ALA A 20 -47.64 -0.72 22.94
N VAL A 21 -47.86 -0.98 24.23
CA VAL A 21 -46.94 -0.66 25.32
C VAL A 21 -45.69 -1.50 25.15
N ALA A 22 -44.56 -0.85 24.84
CA ALA A 22 -43.24 -1.47 24.90
C ALA A 22 -42.46 -0.86 26.07
N LEU A 23 -42.52 -1.54 27.21
CA LEU A 23 -41.49 -1.47 28.24
C LEU A 23 -40.20 -2.02 27.63
N VAL A 24 -39.22 -1.16 27.36
CA VAL A 24 -37.85 -1.60 27.11
C VAL A 24 -36.97 -1.03 28.20
N SER A 25 -36.61 -1.94 29.10
CA SER A 25 -35.59 -1.80 30.12
C SER A 25 -34.29 -1.28 29.52
N ALA A 26 -33.64 -0.41 30.27
CA ALA A 26 -32.29 0.06 30.03
C ALA A 26 -31.31 -1.11 29.80
N MET A 27 -30.62 -1.08 28.66
CA MET A 27 -29.30 -1.66 28.56
C MET A 27 -28.32 -0.53 28.23
N LEU A 28 -27.42 -0.29 29.17
CA LEU A 28 -26.24 0.53 29.01
C LEU A 28 -25.52 0.10 27.72
N VAL A 29 -25.54 0.96 26.70
CA VAL A 29 -24.61 0.85 25.58
C VAL A 29 -23.26 1.28 26.14
N GLY A 30 -22.51 0.30 26.64
CA GLY A 30 -21.07 0.42 26.80
C GLY A 30 -20.50 0.75 25.44
N VAL A 31 -20.08 2.00 25.26
CA VAL A 31 -19.22 2.40 24.15
C VAL A 31 -18.04 1.42 24.17
N PRO A 32 -17.80 0.62 23.12
CA PRO A 32 -16.56 -0.14 23.08
C PRO A 32 -15.45 0.89 23.12
N ALA A 33 -14.67 0.87 24.20
CA ALA A 33 -13.39 1.55 24.26
C ALA A 33 -12.66 1.10 22.99
N ALA A 34 -12.53 2.04 22.04
CA ALA A 34 -11.64 1.86 20.91
C ALA A 34 -10.31 1.46 21.52
N HIS A 35 -9.94 0.20 21.36
CA HIS A 35 -8.59 -0.24 21.64
C HIS A 35 -7.75 0.61 20.72
N ALA A 36 -7.15 1.66 21.28
CA ALA A 36 -6.10 2.39 20.61
C ALA A 36 -5.12 1.32 20.16
N ALA A 37 -5.00 1.14 18.85
CA ALA A 37 -3.97 0.28 18.29
C ALA A 37 -2.66 0.71 18.97
N PRO A 38 -1.86 -0.23 19.50
CA PRO A 38 -0.58 0.13 20.07
C PRO A 38 0.13 0.97 19.02
N SER A 39 0.42 2.22 19.37
CA SER A 39 1.23 3.09 18.53
C SER A 39 2.51 2.32 18.27
N GLU A 40 2.68 1.82 17.05
CA GLU A 40 3.94 1.22 16.63
C GLU A 40 5.02 2.22 17.04
N PRO A 41 6.05 1.79 17.80
CA PRO A 41 7.10 2.69 18.22
C PRO A 41 7.61 3.37 16.96
N THR A 42 7.44 4.68 16.89
CA THR A 42 7.96 5.54 15.84
C THR A 42 9.47 5.53 16.04
N ARG A 43 10.13 4.45 15.60
CA ARG A 43 11.54 4.14 15.88
C ARG A 43 12.52 5.09 15.17
N ALA A 44 12.03 6.23 14.71
CA ALA A 44 12.85 7.37 14.32
C ALA A 44 13.74 7.88 15.47
N THR A 45 13.51 7.45 16.72
CA THR A 45 14.29 7.85 17.89
C THR A 45 15.38 6.87 18.35
N ASP A 46 15.48 5.64 17.81
CA ASP A 46 16.64 4.77 18.07
C ASP A 46 17.72 5.09 17.04
N SER A 47 18.54 6.10 17.30
CA SER A 47 19.68 6.49 16.45
C SER A 47 20.59 5.31 16.08
N GLY A 48 20.68 4.29 16.93
CA GLY A 48 21.41 3.05 16.67
C GLY A 48 20.83 2.19 15.53
N ALA A 49 19.49 2.07 15.45
CA ALA A 49 18.86 1.26 14.39
C ALA A 49 18.93 1.94 13.02
N ALA A 50 18.82 3.27 12.97
CA ALA A 50 18.98 4.04 11.74
C ALA A 50 20.44 4.02 11.24
N ALA A 51 21.42 4.14 12.14
CA ALA A 51 22.84 4.05 11.79
C ALA A 51 23.22 2.64 11.29
N ASP A 52 22.72 1.61 11.97
CA ASP A 52 22.92 0.21 11.60
C ASP A 52 22.30 -0.12 10.23
N ARG A 53 21.09 0.39 9.96
CA ARG A 53 20.44 0.33 8.64
C ARG A 53 21.28 1.04 7.57
N ALA A 54 21.74 2.26 7.84
CA ALA A 54 22.54 3.05 6.90
C ALA A 54 23.84 2.35 6.51
N ALA A 55 24.49 1.67 7.46
CA ALA A 55 25.72 0.90 7.21
C ALA A 55 25.52 -0.30 6.26
N ARG A 56 24.28 -0.80 6.10
CA ARG A 56 23.93 -1.92 5.21
C ARG A 56 23.41 -1.50 3.85
N VAL A 57 23.20 -0.20 3.62
CA VAL A 57 22.74 0.31 2.33
C VAL A 57 23.82 0.07 1.29
N GLN A 58 23.49 -0.74 0.29
CA GLN A 58 24.35 -1.04 -0.85
C GLN A 58 24.17 0.01 -1.95
N LYS A 59 22.92 0.44 -2.17
CA LYS A 59 22.57 1.47 -3.15
C LYS A 59 21.42 2.32 -2.66
N ALA A 60 21.39 3.58 -3.10
CA ALA A 60 20.31 4.50 -2.82
C ALA A 60 19.93 5.28 -4.08
N TYR A 61 18.64 5.52 -4.27
CA TYR A 61 18.09 6.21 -5.44
C TYR A 61 17.10 7.28 -5.02
N ARG A 62 16.98 8.33 -5.83
CA ARG A 62 15.94 9.36 -5.72
C ARG A 62 15.26 9.60 -7.05
N ILE A 63 13.96 9.88 -7.02
CA ILE A 63 13.23 10.34 -8.20
C ILE A 63 13.52 11.83 -8.39
N GLN A 64 14.05 12.19 -9.54
CA GLN A 64 14.32 13.56 -9.96
C GLN A 64 13.03 14.29 -10.40
N PRO A 65 13.04 15.62 -10.50
CA PRO A 65 11.87 16.38 -10.97
C PRO A 65 11.35 15.97 -12.35
N ASP A 66 12.21 15.42 -13.20
CA ASP A 66 11.85 14.90 -14.53
C ASP A 66 11.28 13.46 -14.50
N GLY A 67 11.16 12.84 -13.32
CA GLY A 67 10.68 11.49 -13.11
C GLY A 67 11.74 10.40 -13.24
N SER A 68 12.99 10.74 -13.60
CA SER A 68 14.08 9.78 -13.69
C SER A 68 14.59 9.35 -12.31
N ALA A 69 15.10 8.12 -12.21
CA ALA A 69 15.85 7.69 -11.03
C ALA A 69 17.31 8.13 -11.15
N GLN A 70 17.86 8.67 -10.06
CA GLN A 70 19.29 8.91 -9.93
C GLN A 70 19.84 8.12 -8.76
N GLU A 71 20.90 7.34 -8.99
CA GLU A 71 21.68 6.74 -7.91
C GLU A 71 22.41 7.86 -7.14
N VAL A 72 22.29 7.83 -5.83
CA VAL A 72 22.88 8.83 -4.92
C VAL A 72 23.70 8.14 -3.85
N SER A 73 24.64 8.87 -3.26
CA SER A 73 25.40 8.35 -2.12
C SER A 73 24.46 7.93 -0.98
N PRO A 74 24.69 6.77 -0.34
CA PRO A 74 23.98 6.39 0.87
C PRO A 74 24.30 7.37 2.00
N THR A 75 23.46 8.38 2.20
CA THR A 75 23.54 9.29 3.34
C THR A 75 22.51 8.88 4.39
N THR A 76 22.68 9.33 5.63
CA THR A 76 21.79 9.00 6.76
C THR A 76 20.40 9.65 6.69
N ASP A 77 20.14 10.55 5.73
CA ASP A 77 18.94 11.39 5.67
C ASP A 77 17.87 10.88 4.69
N PHE A 78 17.50 9.60 4.80
CA PHE A 78 16.30 9.05 4.12
C PHE A 78 15.08 8.96 5.05
N SER A 79 15.26 9.16 6.36
CA SER A 79 14.20 9.05 7.37
C SER A 79 13.17 10.19 7.35
N ALA A 80 13.45 11.29 6.65
CA ALA A 80 12.59 12.48 6.61
C ALA A 80 12.34 13.03 5.19
N ALA A 81 12.70 12.29 4.14
CA ALA A 81 12.66 12.83 2.78
C ALA A 81 11.22 13.01 2.28
N ALA A 82 10.84 14.25 1.95
CA ALA A 82 9.68 14.52 1.11
C ALA A 82 9.85 13.90 -0.29
N THR A 83 11.09 13.81 -0.78
CA THR A 83 11.38 13.24 -2.10
C THR A 83 11.28 11.71 -2.08
N PRO A 84 10.57 11.09 -3.04
CA PRO A 84 10.57 9.65 -3.24
C PRO A 84 11.99 9.08 -3.37
N TYR A 85 12.25 7.99 -2.66
CA TYR A 85 13.53 7.28 -2.68
C TYR A 85 13.35 5.77 -2.69
N ALA A 86 14.44 5.07 -3.04
CA ALA A 86 14.57 3.63 -2.88
C ALA A 86 15.95 3.29 -2.29
N LEU A 87 15.99 2.40 -1.30
CA LEU A 87 17.22 1.89 -0.69
C LEU A 87 17.31 0.38 -0.92
N ILE A 88 18.47 -0.09 -1.37
CA ILE A 88 18.79 -1.52 -1.48
C ILE A 88 19.73 -1.88 -0.33
N LEU A 89 19.34 -2.84 0.49
CA LEU A 89 20.11 -3.28 1.67
C LEU A 89 20.48 -4.76 1.54
N TYR A 90 21.63 -5.11 2.13
CA TYR A 90 22.01 -6.49 2.39
C TYR A 90 22.93 -6.59 3.62
N PRO A 91 22.69 -7.52 4.56
CA PRO A 91 21.43 -8.24 4.74
C PRO A 91 20.30 -7.29 5.14
N ALA A 92 19.08 -7.54 4.66
CA ALA A 92 17.91 -6.79 5.06
C ALA A 92 17.08 -7.57 6.09
N TYR A 93 16.50 -6.84 7.04
CA TYR A 93 15.68 -7.39 8.12
C TYR A 93 14.29 -6.76 8.14
N GLU A 94 13.35 -7.43 8.82
CA GLU A 94 12.00 -6.90 9.06
C GLU A 94 12.03 -5.50 9.70
N SER A 95 12.93 -5.29 10.65
CA SER A 95 13.08 -4.03 11.39
C SER A 95 13.57 -2.85 10.55
N ASP A 96 14.09 -3.10 9.35
CA ASP A 96 14.55 -2.06 8.44
C ASP A 96 13.39 -1.37 7.71
N CYS A 97 12.20 -1.97 7.73
CA CYS A 97 11.01 -1.41 7.10
C CYS A 97 10.37 -0.36 8.00
N PHE A 98 10.57 0.92 7.70
CA PHE A 98 10.07 2.02 8.50
C PHE A 98 8.64 2.40 8.13
N ALA A 99 8.00 3.19 9.01
CA ALA A 99 6.70 3.76 8.69
C ALA A 99 6.79 4.59 7.41
N ARG A 100 5.71 4.58 6.61
CA ARG A 100 5.60 5.28 5.32
C ARG A 100 6.42 4.66 4.17
N GLU A 101 6.93 3.44 4.33
CA GLU A 101 7.68 2.73 3.29
C GLU A 101 6.89 1.56 2.68
N MET A 102 7.17 1.25 1.42
CA MET A 102 6.94 -0.07 0.83
C MET A 102 8.25 -0.86 0.91
N CYS A 103 8.18 -2.06 1.46
CA CYS A 103 9.37 -2.88 1.72
C CYS A 103 9.19 -4.27 1.10
N ILE A 104 10.19 -4.72 0.36
CA ILE A 104 10.20 -5.99 -0.35
C ILE A 104 11.51 -6.70 -0.05
N TRP A 105 11.44 -8.02 0.16
CA TRP A 105 12.61 -8.86 0.39
C TRP A 105 12.64 -10.05 -0.57
N THR A 106 13.86 -10.48 -0.91
CA THR A 106 14.10 -11.65 -1.77
C THR A 106 14.03 -12.98 -1.02
N GLY A 107 13.95 -12.95 0.32
CA GLY A 107 13.84 -14.14 1.18
C GLY A 107 12.52 -14.20 1.95
N ASP A 108 12.23 -15.40 2.47
CA ASP A 108 11.12 -15.59 3.40
C ASP A 108 11.46 -14.95 4.75
N TYR A 109 10.44 -14.60 5.50
CA TYR A 109 10.51 -13.98 6.83
C TYR A 109 11.40 -12.71 6.84
N TYR A 110 11.26 -11.87 5.82
CA TYR A 110 11.90 -10.55 5.72
C TYR A 110 13.43 -10.61 5.74
N SER A 111 14.00 -11.50 4.93
CA SER A 111 15.44 -11.79 4.87
C SER A 111 16.04 -11.62 3.47
N GLY A 112 17.37 -11.65 3.37
CA GLY A 112 18.10 -11.57 2.08
C GLY A 112 18.37 -10.14 1.64
N TYR A 113 18.22 -9.85 0.34
CA TYR A 113 18.22 -8.48 -0.15
C TYR A 113 16.87 -7.83 0.16
N GLY A 114 16.88 -6.55 0.50
CA GLY A 114 15.66 -5.77 0.69
C GLY A 114 15.68 -4.48 -0.12
N VAL A 115 14.55 -4.14 -0.72
CA VAL A 115 14.29 -2.83 -1.31
C VAL A 115 13.23 -2.10 -0.50
N PHE A 116 13.57 -0.88 -0.06
CA PHE A 116 12.77 -0.06 0.82
C PHE A 116 12.50 1.27 0.14
N MET A 117 11.24 1.55 -0.14
CA MET A 117 10.80 2.68 -0.95
C MET A 117 9.91 3.59 -0.13
N GLY A 118 10.36 4.82 0.11
CA GLY A 118 9.64 5.79 0.93
C GLY A 118 9.60 7.18 0.30
N GLY A 119 9.07 8.15 1.05
CA GLY A 119 8.89 9.54 0.61
C GLY A 119 7.44 9.90 0.27
N ASP A 120 7.22 11.13 -0.21
CA ASP A 120 5.91 11.61 -0.62
C ASP A 120 5.67 11.32 -2.11
N TYR A 121 4.94 10.24 -2.37
CA TYR A 121 4.60 9.83 -3.74
C TYR A 121 3.42 10.61 -4.29
N ALA A 122 3.54 11.06 -5.54
CA ALA A 122 2.38 11.46 -6.32
C ALA A 122 1.50 10.23 -6.65
N TRP A 123 0.23 10.47 -6.97
CA TRP A 123 -0.66 9.38 -7.42
C TRP A 123 -0.09 8.71 -8.67
N CYS A 124 -0.14 7.37 -8.70
CA CYS A 124 0.39 6.52 -9.75
C CYS A 124 1.91 6.62 -9.95
N GLN A 125 2.64 7.18 -8.99
CA GLN A 125 4.09 7.18 -8.95
C GLN A 125 4.60 5.96 -8.19
N GLY A 126 5.74 5.42 -8.63
CA GLY A 126 6.40 4.35 -7.91
C GLY A 126 7.69 3.90 -8.57
N TRP A 127 8.00 2.62 -8.40
CA TRP A 127 9.27 2.04 -8.80
C TRP A 127 9.08 0.76 -9.60
N ARG A 128 9.98 0.55 -10.56
CA ARG A 128 10.20 -0.72 -11.25
C ARG A 128 11.60 -1.22 -10.97
N PHE A 129 11.77 -2.53 -10.94
CA PHE A 129 13.01 -3.19 -10.51
C PHE A 129 13.45 -4.28 -11.48
N GLU A 130 13.26 -4.01 -12.77
CA GLU A 130 13.69 -4.87 -13.87
C GLU A 130 15.20 -5.08 -13.88
N ASN A 131 15.62 -6.29 -14.25
CA ASN A 131 17.02 -6.71 -14.27
C ASN A 131 17.73 -6.61 -12.91
N THR A 132 16.96 -6.54 -11.82
CA THR A 132 17.48 -6.61 -10.46
C THR A 132 17.13 -7.95 -9.82
N VAL A 133 17.72 -8.23 -8.66
CA VAL A 133 17.41 -9.42 -7.85
C VAL A 133 15.98 -9.44 -7.31
N PHE A 134 15.24 -8.34 -7.39
CA PHE A 134 13.85 -8.24 -6.94
C PHE A 134 12.85 -8.61 -8.04
N GLN A 135 13.26 -8.55 -9.32
CA GLN A 135 12.40 -8.95 -10.42
C GLN A 135 12.05 -10.42 -10.26
N ASP A 136 10.75 -10.76 -10.29
CA ASP A 136 10.25 -12.13 -10.21
C ASP A 136 10.64 -12.90 -8.93
N HIS A 137 11.20 -12.20 -7.93
CA HIS A 137 11.76 -12.79 -6.72
C HIS A 137 11.33 -12.00 -5.47
N THR A 138 10.06 -11.58 -5.42
CA THR A 138 9.47 -10.94 -4.24
C THR A 138 8.91 -12.00 -3.31
N TRP A 139 9.67 -12.34 -2.28
CA TRP A 139 9.27 -13.40 -1.35
C TRP A 139 8.50 -12.86 -0.17
N SER A 140 8.96 -11.83 0.50
CA SER A 140 8.16 -11.17 1.54
C SER A 140 8.00 -9.68 1.26
N ILE A 141 6.92 -9.11 1.78
CA ILE A 141 6.50 -7.74 1.47
C ILE A 141 5.75 -7.12 2.65
N TRP A 142 5.94 -5.83 2.85
CA TRP A 142 5.19 -5.05 3.83
C TRP A 142 4.90 -3.66 3.26
N ASN A 143 3.61 -3.37 3.09
CA ASN A 143 3.14 -2.04 2.74
C ASN A 143 2.91 -1.20 3.99
N ARG A 144 3.86 -0.36 4.37
CA ARG A 144 3.72 0.64 5.45
C ARG A 144 3.48 2.05 4.92
N VAL A 145 3.25 2.21 3.61
CA VAL A 145 2.95 3.49 2.98
C VAL A 145 1.67 4.07 3.59
N THR A 146 1.76 5.31 4.06
CA THR A 146 0.62 6.04 4.65
C THR A 146 -0.15 6.78 3.56
N GLY A 147 -1.47 6.95 3.74
CA GLY A 147 -2.29 7.76 2.84
C GLY A 147 -3.06 6.99 1.78
N GLY A 148 -2.95 5.66 1.75
CA GLY A 148 -3.82 4.81 0.95
C GLY A 148 -3.19 3.47 0.57
N PRO A 149 -3.94 2.64 -0.18
CA PRO A 149 -3.43 1.40 -0.70
C PRO A 149 -2.38 1.58 -1.79
N SER A 150 -1.85 0.42 -2.14
CA SER A 150 -0.64 0.27 -2.89
C SER A 150 -0.83 -0.73 -4.03
N SER A 151 -0.68 -0.33 -5.29
CA SER A 151 -0.87 -1.23 -6.43
C SER A 151 0.42 -1.94 -6.85
N ILE A 152 0.30 -3.25 -7.11
CA ILE A 152 1.40 -4.11 -7.59
C ILE A 152 1.16 -4.42 -9.06
N TRP A 153 2.23 -4.41 -9.85
CA TRP A 153 2.17 -4.53 -11.30
C TRP A 153 3.19 -5.52 -11.83
N ASN A 154 2.81 -6.18 -12.92
CA ASN A 154 3.65 -7.08 -13.69
C ASN A 154 3.72 -6.61 -15.15
N ARG A 155 4.81 -6.93 -15.85
CA ARG A 155 4.89 -6.76 -17.30
C ARG A 155 4.12 -7.87 -18.02
N PHE A 156 3.86 -7.65 -19.31
CA PHE A 156 3.39 -8.73 -20.16
C PHE A 156 4.43 -9.83 -20.31
N SER A 157 3.96 -11.05 -20.58
CA SER A 157 4.83 -12.23 -20.74
C SER A 157 5.77 -12.13 -21.94
N ASP A 158 5.51 -11.24 -22.88
CA ASP A 158 6.37 -10.94 -24.02
C ASP A 158 7.49 -9.93 -23.71
N GLY A 159 7.58 -9.46 -22.46
CA GLY A 159 8.56 -8.49 -22.00
C GLY A 159 8.28 -7.05 -22.43
N SER A 160 7.17 -6.79 -23.13
CA SER A 160 6.81 -5.44 -23.54
C SER A 160 6.35 -4.58 -22.35
N TYR A 161 6.61 -3.27 -22.45
CA TYR A 161 6.39 -2.29 -21.38
C TYR A 161 4.92 -1.85 -21.26
N ARG A 162 4.04 -2.81 -21.03
CA ARG A 162 2.65 -2.55 -20.65
C ARG A 162 2.34 -3.30 -19.36
N TYR A 163 2.38 -2.56 -18.27
CA TYR A 163 2.10 -3.10 -16.96
C TYR A 163 0.61 -3.44 -16.82
N THR A 164 0.33 -4.60 -16.22
CA THR A 164 -1.01 -4.99 -15.78
C THR A 164 -1.07 -4.96 -14.26
N LYS A 165 -2.18 -4.45 -13.71
CA LYS A 165 -2.36 -4.39 -12.26
C LYS A 165 -2.59 -5.80 -11.76
N TYR A 166 -1.67 -6.31 -10.96
CA TYR A 166 -1.75 -7.63 -10.36
C TYR A 166 -2.60 -7.62 -9.08
N GLY A 167 -2.49 -6.57 -8.29
CA GLY A 167 -3.21 -6.48 -7.03
C GLY A 167 -3.11 -5.12 -6.35
N LEU A 168 -3.86 -5.00 -5.26
CA LEU A 168 -3.92 -3.82 -4.42
C LEU A 168 -3.67 -4.23 -2.97
N LEU A 169 -2.64 -3.67 -2.35
CA LEU A 169 -2.23 -3.94 -0.97
C LEU A 169 -2.68 -2.78 -0.09
N GLN A 170 -3.49 -3.04 0.93
CA GLN A 170 -3.88 -2.01 1.88
C GLN A 170 -2.68 -1.52 2.69
N SER A 171 -2.74 -0.30 3.23
CA SER A 171 -1.74 0.16 4.20
C SER A 171 -1.74 -0.78 5.41
N GLY A 172 -0.56 -1.17 5.87
CA GLY A 172 -0.36 -2.20 6.88
C GLY A 172 -0.36 -3.64 6.35
N TYR A 173 -0.67 -3.87 5.07
CA TYR A 173 -0.62 -5.22 4.48
C TYR A 173 0.78 -5.81 4.61
N LYS A 174 0.85 -7.05 5.06
CA LYS A 174 2.10 -7.75 5.36
C LYS A 174 2.01 -9.21 4.95
N HIS A 175 3.04 -9.72 4.29
CA HIS A 175 3.14 -11.11 3.89
C HIS A 175 4.58 -11.62 4.06
N ALA A 176 4.73 -12.71 4.81
CA ALA A 176 6.03 -13.18 5.32
C ALA A 176 6.69 -14.26 4.45
N THR A 177 5.99 -14.84 3.48
CA THR A 177 6.43 -16.01 2.70
C THR A 177 6.21 -15.75 1.23
N ARG A 178 6.83 -16.48 0.31
CA ARG A 178 6.73 -16.32 -1.15
C ARG A 178 5.46 -15.61 -1.70
N PHE A 179 5.51 -14.29 -1.82
CA PHE A 179 4.41 -13.41 -2.24
C PHE A 179 4.10 -13.51 -3.74
N SER A 180 5.09 -13.26 -4.60
CA SER A 180 4.88 -13.26 -6.04
C SER A 180 6.18 -13.48 -6.82
N LEU A 181 6.10 -14.33 -7.84
CA LEU A 181 7.17 -14.56 -8.82
C LEU A 181 7.00 -13.74 -10.11
N ILE A 182 6.06 -12.80 -10.15
CA ILE A 182 5.77 -12.00 -11.36
C ILE A 182 5.66 -10.51 -11.06
N MET A 183 6.05 -10.08 -9.87
CA MET A 183 6.02 -8.67 -9.51
C MET A 183 7.23 -7.99 -10.18
N ASP A 184 6.96 -6.91 -10.93
CA ASP A 184 7.99 -6.09 -11.62
C ASP A 184 7.98 -4.63 -11.14
N ALA A 185 6.84 -4.15 -10.64
CA ALA A 185 6.68 -2.78 -10.21
C ALA A 185 5.64 -2.62 -9.09
N TRP A 186 5.73 -1.48 -8.43
CA TRP A 186 4.87 -1.03 -7.34
C TRP A 186 4.55 0.45 -7.59
N ALA A 187 3.31 0.89 -7.34
CA ALA A 187 2.92 2.30 -7.44
C ALA A 187 1.86 2.73 -6.41
N PHE A 188 2.06 3.92 -5.81
CA PHE A 188 1.12 4.54 -4.88
C PHE A 188 -0.22 4.81 -5.58
N ASP A 189 -1.27 4.13 -5.14
CA ASP A 189 -2.58 4.11 -5.82
C ASP A 189 -3.71 4.24 -4.79
N PRO A 190 -3.79 5.38 -4.09
CA PRO A 190 -4.71 5.56 -2.97
C PRO A 190 -6.19 5.49 -3.39
N ALA A 191 -6.48 5.73 -4.68
CA ALA A 191 -7.83 5.72 -5.25
C ALA A 191 -8.15 4.44 -6.05
N ASN A 192 -7.22 3.48 -6.13
CA ASN A 192 -7.34 2.26 -6.95
C ASN A 192 -7.76 2.54 -8.41
N ASN A 193 -7.26 3.63 -9.00
CA ASN A 193 -7.68 4.09 -10.32
C ASN A 193 -6.52 4.37 -11.27
N CYS A 194 -5.29 4.04 -10.88
CA CYS A 194 -4.16 4.13 -11.77
C CYS A 194 -4.36 3.25 -13.02
N THR A 195 -4.30 3.89 -14.19
CA THR A 195 -4.35 3.27 -15.53
C THR A 195 -3.07 3.51 -16.34
N SER A 196 -2.24 4.44 -15.90
CA SER A 196 -0.90 4.74 -16.39
C SER A 196 0.01 4.98 -15.19
N LEU A 197 1.30 4.67 -15.33
CA LEU A 197 2.25 4.70 -14.22
C LEU A 197 3.41 5.64 -14.52
N ASN A 198 3.85 6.37 -13.50
CA ASN A 198 5.10 7.11 -13.51
C ASN A 198 6.13 6.34 -12.68
N LEU A 199 6.91 5.48 -13.34
CA LEU A 199 7.83 4.56 -12.68
C LEU A 199 9.29 4.97 -12.90
N ALA A 200 9.99 5.16 -11.78
CA ALA A 200 11.44 5.28 -11.75
C ALA A 200 12.08 3.87 -11.71
N HIS A 201 13.23 3.69 -12.37
CA HIS A 201 13.94 2.39 -12.42
C HIS A 201 15.07 2.37 -11.40
N ILE A 202 15.10 1.35 -10.53
CA ILE A 202 16.23 1.10 -9.61
C ILE A 202 17.28 0.17 -10.22
#